data_AF-A0A1C5MH67-F1
#
_entry.id   AF-A0A1C5MH67-F1
#
_cell.length_a   1.000
_cell.length_b   1.000
_cell.length_c   1.000
_cell.angle_alpha   90.00
_cell.angle_beta   90.00
_cell.angle_gamma   90.00
#
_symmetry.space_group_name_H-M   'P 1'
#
loop_
_entity.id
_entity.type
_entity.pdbx_description
1 polymer ?
#
loop_
_entity_poly.entity_id
_entity_poly.type
_entity_poly.pdbx_seq_one_letter_code
_entity_poly.pdbx_strand_id
1 'polypeptide(L)'
;MICKEIEKMIPSFLEDDLDTDDLREFMEHVERCNDCMEELSIQFLVTEGMARLESGSVFDLQNELLERLENAEHTLKLRENMKWLLFVLQGFVAVELIALLLLFIVLY
;
A
#
# COMPACT_ATOMS: atom_id res chain seq x y z
N MET A 1 -9.53 0.77 15.12
CA MET A 1 -8.50 -0.25 15.38
C MET A 1 -7.91 -0.03 16.74
N ILE A 2 -7.53 -1.12 17.41
CA ILE A 2 -6.89 -1.08 18.72
C ILE A 2 -5.38 -0.99 18.47
N CYS A 3 -4.64 -0.07 19.10
CA CYS A 3 -3.18 0.10 18.93
C CYS A 3 -2.42 -1.25 18.99
N LYS A 4 -2.88 -2.16 19.84
CA LYS A 4 -2.35 -3.52 20.00
C LYS A 4 -2.42 -4.41 18.76
N GLU A 5 -3.36 -4.19 17.86
CA GLU A 5 -3.45 -4.92 16.57
C GLU A 5 -2.40 -4.39 15.60
N ILE A 6 -2.22 -3.07 15.57
CA ILE A 6 -1.27 -2.37 14.72
C ILE A 6 0.17 -2.67 15.16
N GLU A 7 0.43 -2.69 16.47
CA GLU A 7 1.73 -3.10 17.03
C GLU A 7 2.16 -4.51 16.58
N LYS A 8 1.20 -5.44 16.40
CA LYS A 8 1.49 -6.80 15.91
C LYS A 8 1.79 -6.85 14.42
N MET A 9 1.34 -5.86 13.66
CA MET A 9 1.60 -5.75 12.23
C MET A 9 2.97 -5.11 11.95
N ILE A 10 3.62 -4.48 12.94
CA ILE A 10 4.92 -3.81 12.77
C ILE A 10 5.99 -4.77 12.21
N PRO A 11 6.21 -6.00 12.74
CA PRO A 11 7.21 -6.90 12.18
C PRO A 11 6.90 -7.30 10.74
N SER A 12 5.64 -7.64 10.45
CA SER A 12 5.18 -7.99 9.09
C SER A 12 5.32 -6.82 8.12
N PHE A 13 5.13 -5.58 8.60
CA PHE A 13 5.40 -4.37 7.82
C PHE A 13 6.89 -4.23 7.50
N LEU A 14 7.77 -4.43 8.48
CA LEU A 14 9.23 -4.37 8.29
C LEU A 14 9.76 -5.46 7.34
N GLU A 15 9.08 -6.60 7.26
CA GLU A 15 9.40 -7.72 6.37
C GLU A 15 8.69 -7.63 5.00
N ASP A 16 7.91 -6.59 4.73
CA ASP A 16 7.10 -6.40 3.50
C ASP A 16 6.10 -7.54 3.23
N ASP A 17 5.54 -8.12 4.30
CA ASP A 17 4.63 -9.28 4.30
C ASP A 17 3.17 -8.90 4.63
N LEU A 18 2.82 -7.61 4.56
CA LEU A 18 1.43 -7.17 4.76
C LEU A 18 0.63 -7.16 3.46
N ASP A 19 -0.59 -7.68 3.53
CA ASP A 19 -1.59 -7.55 2.47
C ASP A 19 -1.99 -6.09 2.23
N THR A 20 -2.49 -5.77 1.04
CA THR A 20 -2.82 -4.39 0.64
C THR A 20 -3.85 -3.71 1.55
N ASP A 21 -4.83 -4.46 2.05
CA ASP A 21 -5.84 -3.92 2.96
C ASP A 21 -5.27 -3.66 4.36
N ASP A 22 -4.47 -4.59 4.89
CA ASP A 22 -3.83 -4.46 6.21
C ASP A 22 -2.77 -3.35 6.22
N LEU A 23 -2.02 -3.19 5.14
CA LEU A 23 -1.05 -2.10 4.98
C LEU A 23 -1.72 -0.73 4.99
N ARG A 24 -2.84 -0.57 4.26
CA ARG A 24 -3.61 0.68 4.24
C ARG A 24 -4.14 1.01 5.64
N GLU A 25 -4.64 -0.01 6.32
CA GLU A 25 -5.19 0.11 7.67
C GLU A 25 -4.09 0.47 8.70
N PHE A 26 -2.93 -0.17 8.60
CA PHE A 26 -1.72 0.13 9.37
C PHE A 26 -1.27 1.58 9.22
N MET A 27 -1.14 2.05 7.98
CA MET A 27 -0.70 3.42 7.67
C MET A 27 -1.66 4.47 8.23
N GLU A 28 -2.97 4.31 8.04
CA GLU A 28 -3.97 5.27 8.55
C GLU A 28 -3.93 5.40 10.08
N HIS A 29 -3.56 4.33 10.79
CA HIS A 29 -3.44 4.34 12.24
C HIS A 29 -2.13 4.97 12.71
N VAL A 30 -0.99 4.55 12.16
CA VAL A 30 0.34 5.02 12.56
C VAL A 30 0.50 6.53 12.32
N GLU A 31 -0.09 7.07 11.25
CA GLU A 31 -0.08 8.52 10.98
C GLU A 31 -0.85 9.34 12.03
N ARG A 32 -1.87 8.75 12.66
CA ARG A 32 -2.74 9.44 13.63
C ARG A 32 -2.37 9.15 15.08
N CYS A 33 -1.59 8.10 15.35
CA CYS A 33 -1.23 7.65 16.69
C CYS A 33 0.28 7.76 16.92
N ASN A 34 0.67 8.71 17.76
CA ASN A 34 2.08 8.93 18.10
C ASN A 34 2.72 7.73 18.80
N ASP A 35 1.97 7.01 19.65
CA ASP A 35 2.49 5.85 20.37
C ASP A 35 2.86 4.71 19.41
N CYS A 36 2.01 4.42 18.41
CA CYS A 36 2.30 3.40 17.41
C CYS A 36 3.45 3.80 16.46
N MET A 37 3.59 5.10 16.17
CA MET A 37 4.73 5.61 15.40
C MET A 37 6.04 5.48 16.19
N GLU A 38 6.02 5.76 17.50
CA GLU A 38 7.18 5.58 18.37
C GLU A 38 7.61 4.11 18.42
N GLU A 39 6.67 3.19 18.63
CA GLU A 39 6.95 1.74 18.64
C GLU A 39 7.51 1.25 17.30
N LEU A 40 6.93 1.69 16.17
CA LEU A 40 7.44 1.39 14.82
C LEU A 40 8.89 1.86 14.66
N SER A 41 9.18 3.09 15.12
CA SER A 41 10.53 3.66 15.02
C SER A 41 11.56 2.88 15.85
N ILE A 42 11.17 2.41 17.04
CA ILE A 42 12.04 1.61 17.91
C ILE A 42 12.32 0.26 17.25
N GLN A 43 11.29 -0.44 16.77
CA GLN A 43 11.46 -1.75 16.13
C GLN A 43 12.28 -1.66 14.84
N PHE A 44 12.06 -0.63 14.03
CA PHE A 44 12.90 -0.34 12.86
C PHE A 44 14.37 -0.14 13.25
N LEU A 45 14.65 0.68 14.28
CA LEU A 45 16.01 0.92 14.76
C LEU A 45 16.68 -0.33 15.33
N VAL A 46 15.92 -1.23 15.96
CA VAL A 46 16.44 -2.51 16.47
C VAL A 46 16.80 -3.43 15.30
N THR A 47 15.90 -3.58 14.32
CA THR A 47 16.11 -4.43 13.14
C THR A 47 17.29 -3.93 12.30
N GLU A 48 17.33 -2.64 11.97
CA GLU A 48 18.42 -2.03 11.19
C GLU A 48 19.71 -1.87 12.00
N GLY A 49 19.60 -1.61 13.31
CA GLY A 49 20.75 -1.52 14.21
C GLY A 49 21.51 -2.84 14.31
N MET A 50 20.80 -3.98 14.28
CA MET A 50 21.41 -5.31 14.23
C MET A 50 22.06 -5.59 12.87
N ALA A 51 21.40 -5.26 11.76
CA ALA A 51 21.95 -5.40 10.40
C ALA A 51 23.24 -4.58 10.18
N ARG A 52 23.42 -3.49 10.94
CA ARG A 52 24.58 -2.59 10.83
C ARG A 52 25.77 -2.93 11.72
N LEU A 53 25.55 -3.65 12.83
CA LEU A 53 26.67 -4.23 13.60
C LEU A 53 27.43 -5.28 12.78
N GLU A 54 26.80 -5.87 11.77
CA GLU A 54 27.43 -6.83 10.84
C GLU A 54 28.12 -6.15 9.65
N SER A 55 27.73 -4.93 9.25
CA SER A 55 28.18 -4.28 8.00
C SER A 55 29.04 -3.01 8.14
N GLY A 56 29.18 -2.42 9.33
CA GLY A 56 30.23 -1.42 9.62
C GLY A 56 30.20 -0.12 8.80
N SER A 57 29.06 0.28 8.25
CA SER A 57 28.92 1.50 7.42
C SER A 57 28.17 2.63 8.16
N VAL A 58 28.50 3.88 7.83
CA VAL A 58 27.96 5.12 8.43
C VAL A 58 26.55 5.42 7.89
N PHE A 59 25.75 6.11 8.70
CA PHE A 59 24.30 6.28 8.61
C PHE A 59 23.89 7.13 7.37
N ASP A 60 23.61 6.50 6.23
CA ASP A 60 22.99 7.13 5.03
C ASP A 60 21.59 6.56 4.72
N LEU A 61 21.06 5.74 5.63
CA LEU A 61 19.85 4.94 5.43
C LEU A 61 18.55 5.76 5.38
N GLN A 62 18.50 6.93 6.02
CA GLN A 62 17.30 7.78 6.02
C GLN A 62 16.98 8.34 4.62
N ASN A 63 18.01 8.64 3.82
CA ASN A 63 17.83 9.13 2.46
C ASN A 63 17.36 8.02 1.52
N GLU A 64 17.94 6.83 1.65
CA GLU A 64 17.57 5.67 0.83
C GLU A 64 16.14 5.20 1.16
N LEU A 65 15.72 5.30 2.43
CA LEU A 65 14.35 5.00 2.85
C LEU A 65 13.33 6.00 2.27
N LEU A 66 13.65 7.29 2.26
CA LEU A 66 12.82 8.34 1.64
C LEU A 66 12.67 8.12 0.13
N GLU A 67 13.75 7.77 -0.55
CA GLU A 67 13.75 7.50 -2.00
C GLU A 67 12.96 6.23 -2.35
N ARG A 68 12.93 5.23 -1.45
CA ARG A 68 12.09 4.03 -1.59
C ARG A 68 10.62 4.32 -1.32
N LEU A 69 10.30 5.14 -0.32
CA LEU A 69 8.93 5.59 -0.02
C LEU A 69 8.33 6.39 -1.17
N GLU A 70 9.09 7.30 -1.78
CA GLU A 70 8.64 8.09 -2.93
C GLU A 70 8.37 7.19 -4.16
N ASN A 71 9.19 6.17 -4.40
CA ASN A 71 8.98 5.19 -5.46
C ASN A 71 7.80 4.23 -5.18
N ALA A 72 7.56 3.87 -3.92
CA ALA A 72 6.42 3.07 -3.50
C ALA A 72 5.09 3.83 -3.70
N GLU A 73 5.06 5.13 -3.39
CA GLU A 73 3.89 5.98 -3.60
C GLU A 73 3.54 6.10 -5.10
N HIS A 74 4.56 6.20 -5.96
CA HIS A 74 4.38 6.28 -7.40
C HIS A 74 3.86 4.98 -8.03
N THR A 75 4.28 3.82 -7.51
CA THR A 75 3.83 2.51 -7.99
C THR A 75 2.42 2.16 -7.51
N LEU A 76 2.00 2.64 -6.34
CA LEU A 76 0.63 2.54 -5.85
C LEU A 76 -0.37 3.34 -6.71
N LYS A 77 -0.05 4.61 -7.03
CA LYS A 77 -0.91 5.46 -7.88
C LYS A 77 -1.12 4.88 -9.29
N LEU A 78 -0.10 4.25 -9.86
CA LEU A 78 -0.22 3.61 -11.19
C LEU A 78 -1.13 2.38 -11.16
N ARG A 79 -1.04 1.54 -10.11
CA ARG A 79 -1.90 0.36 -9.98
C ARG A 79 -3.37 0.71 -9.75
N GLU A 80 -3.64 1.78 -9.01
CA GLU A 80 -5.02 2.23 -8.74
C GLU A 80 -5.70 2.83 -9.99
N ASN A 81 -4.98 3.67 -10.74
CA ASN A 81 -5.48 4.21 -12.01
C ASN A 81 -5.68 3.12 -13.08
N MET A 82 -4.83 2.08 -13.10
CA MET A 82 -4.98 0.97 -14.05
C MET A 82 -6.28 0.18 -13.81
N LYS A 83 -6.63 -0.07 -12.53
CA LYS A 83 -7.90 -0.76 -12.19
C LYS A 83 -9.11 0.09 -12.60
N TRP A 84 -9.06 1.41 -12.41
CA TRP A 84 -10.15 2.31 -12.80
C TRP A 84 -10.35 2.36 -14.33
N LEU A 85 -9.26 2.42 -15.10
CA LEU A 85 -9.32 2.38 -16.57
C LEU A 85 -9.90 1.06 -17.11
N LEU A 86 -9.52 -0.08 -16.52
CA LEU A 86 -10.08 -1.38 -16.89
C LEU A 86 -11.58 -1.46 -16.60
N PHE A 87 -12.04 -0.93 -15.46
CA PHE A 87 -13.45 -0.88 -15.11
C PHE A 87 -14.27 -0.01 -16.08
N VAL A 88 -13.76 1.18 -16.42
CA VAL A 88 -14.40 2.07 -17.41
C VAL A 88 -14.50 1.40 -18.77
N LEU A 89 -13.42 0.76 -19.24
CA LEU A 89 -13.40 0.05 -20.52
C LEU A 89 -14.41 -1.11 -20.55
N GLN A 90 -14.47 -1.89 -19.48
CA GLN A 90 -15.42 -3.00 -19.36
C GLN A 90 -16.88 -2.50 -19.32
N GLY A 91 -17.12 -1.33 -18.74
CA GLY A 91 -18.41 -0.64 -18.77
C GLY A 91 -18.87 -0.28 -20.18
N PHE A 92 -17.98 0.22 -21.04
CA PHE A 92 -18.31 0.55 -22.44
C PHE A 92 -18.79 -0.68 -23.23
N VAL A 93 -18.11 -1.82 -23.06
CA VAL A 93 -18.50 -3.08 -23.73
C VAL A 93 -19.88 -3.55 -23.28
N ALA A 94 -20.19 -3.44 -21.99
CA ALA A 94 -21.50 -3.81 -21.45
C ALA A 94 -22.62 -2.89 -21.99
N VAL A 95 -22.36 -1.58 -22.09
CA VAL A 95 -23.32 -0.61 -22.63
C VAL A 95 -23.62 -0.89 -24.11
N GLU A 96 -22.60 -1.20 -24.92
CA GLU A 96 -22.82 -1.58 -26.32
C GLU A 96 -23.67 -2.84 -26.45
N LEU A 97 -23.41 -3.87 -25.65
CA LEU A 97 -24.20 -5.11 -25.67
C LEU A 97 -25.66 -4.87 -25.30
N ILE A 98 -25.92 -4.04 -24.29
CA ILE A 98 -27.28 -3.67 -23.87
C ILE A 98 -27.99 -2.88 -24.98
N ALA A 99 -27.28 -1.92 -25.61
CA ALA A 99 -27.85 -1.14 -26.70
C ALA A 99 -28.25 -2.02 -27.89
N LEU A 100 -27.41 -2.99 -28.28
CA LEU A 100 -27.72 -3.95 -29.34
C LEU A 100 -28.92 -4.83 -29.00
N LEU A 101 -29.01 -5.33 -27.76
CA LEU A 101 -30.17 -6.09 -27.28
C LEU A 101 -31.47 -5.29 -27.33
N LEU A 102 -31.44 -4.03 -26.88
CA LEU A 102 -32.60 -3.15 -26.94
C LEU A 102 -33.04 -2.89 -28.39
N LEU A 103 -32.09 -2.66 -29.29
CA LEU A 103 -32.38 -2.45 -30.71
C LEU A 103 -33.01 -3.70 -31.33
N PHE A 104 -32.51 -4.89 -31.00
CA PHE A 104 -33.08 -6.16 -31.44
C PHE A 104 -34.53 -6.36 -30.96
N ILE A 105 -34.83 -6.03 -29.69
CA ILE A 105 -36.18 -6.11 -29.13
C ILE A 105 -37.14 -5.10 -29.78
N VAL A 106 -36.64 -3.93 -30.19
CA VAL A 106 -37.47 -2.90 -30.82
C VAL A 106 -37.73 -3.20 -32.30
N LEU A 107 -36.81 -3.89 -32.98
CA LEU A 107 -36.93 -4.24 -34.41
C LEU A 107 -37.73 -5.52 -34.69
N TYR A 108 -37.92 -6.39 -33.69
CA TYR A 108 -38.58 -7.69 -33.82
C TYR A 108 -39.81 -7.80 -32.92
#